data_AF-A0A7W0SPJ8-F1
#
_entry.id   AF-A0A7W0SPJ8-F1
#
_cell.length_a   1.000
_cell.length_b   1.000
_cell.length_c   1.000
_cell.angle_alpha   90.00
_cell.angle_beta   90.00
_cell.angle_gamma   90.00
#
_symmetry.space_group_name_H-M   'P 1'
#
loop_
_entity.id
_entity.type
_entity.pdbx_description
1 polymer ?
#
loop_
_entity_poly.entity_id
_entity_poly.type
_entity_poly.pdbx_seq_one_letter_code
_entity_poly.pdbx_strand_id
1 'polypeptide(L)' 'MTLLRMENGTREELWPGDEHLGLPVLLPGGEEGRLLRFEHQDDPVRWTYSLGFRGMRE' A
#
# COMPACT_ATOMS: atom_id res chain seq x y z
N MET A 1 4.84 6.63 0.63
CA MET A 1 4.57 5.34 -0.04
C MET A 1 4.76 5.55 -1.53
N THR A 2 5.00 4.51 -2.34
CA THR A 2 5.14 4.69 -3.80
C THR A 2 3.98 4.01 -4.51
N LEU A 3 3.22 4.77 -5.30
CA LEU A 3 2.23 4.23 -6.22
C LEU A 3 2.89 3.91 -7.55
N LEU A 4 2.63 2.71 -8.05
CA LEU A 4 3.02 2.28 -9.38
C LEU A 4 1.80 2.36 -10.30
N ARG A 5 1.85 3.24 -11.29
CA ARG A 5 0.82 3.34 -12.32
C ARG A 5 1.20 2.42 -13.47
N MET A 6 0.50 1.29 -13.58
CA MET A 6 0.80 0.26 -14.57
C MET A 6 0.55 0.72 -16.01
N GLU A 7 -0.36 1.67 -16.20
CA GLU A 7 -0.80 2.18 -17.50
C GLU A 7 0.33 2.85 -18.28
N ASN A 8 1.22 3.54 -17.58
CA ASN A 8 2.29 4.36 -18.13
C ASN A 8 3.67 4.03 -17.52
N GLY A 9 3.75 3.04 -16.63
CA GLY A 9 4.97 2.62 -15.95
C GLY A 9 5.55 3.68 -15.01
N THR A 10 4.77 4.67 -14.58
CA THR A 10 5.28 5.75 -13.72
C THR A 10 5.21 5.39 -12.25
N ARG A 11 6.11 5.99 -11.48
CA ARG A 11 6.17 5.89 -10.02
C ARG A 11 5.88 7.27 -9.44
N GLU A 12 5.04 7.31 -8.43
CA GLU A 12 4.70 8.55 -7.73
C GLU A 12 4.85 8.35 -6.22
N GLU A 13 5.52 9.28 -5.56
CA GLU A 13 5.48 9.34 -4.10
C GLU A 13 4.17 9.98 -3.67
N LEU A 14 3.35 9.21 -2.96
CA LEU A 14 2.08 9.69 -2.43
C LEU A 14 1.82 9.20 -1.01
N TRP A 15 0.91 9.93 -0.39
CA TRP A 15 0.19 9.50 0.79
C TRP A 15 -1.11 8.85 0.35
N PRO A 16 -1.41 7.62 0.81
CA PRO A 16 -2.66 6.98 0.45
C PRO A 16 -3.83 7.81 0.97
N GLY A 17 -4.78 8.11 0.10
CA GLY A 17 -6.16 8.48 0.43
C GLY A 17 -7.10 7.28 0.35
N ASP A 18 -8.37 7.49 0.71
CA ASP A 18 -9.42 6.45 0.70
C ASP A 18 -9.58 5.75 -0.66
N GLU A 19 -9.28 6.46 -1.76
CA GLU A 19 -9.28 5.90 -3.13
C GLU A 19 -8.27 4.76 -3.34
N HIS A 20 -7.28 4.64 -2.46
CA HIS A 20 -6.25 3.60 -2.53
C HIS A 20 -6.60 2.36 -1.71
N LEU A 21 -7.67 2.40 -0.91
CA LEU A 21 -8.12 1.24 -0.16
C LEU A 21 -8.53 0.12 -1.11
N GLY A 22 -8.13 -1.11 -0.77
CA GLY A 22 -8.37 -2.29 -1.59
C GLY A 22 -7.38 -2.48 -2.74
N LEU A 23 -6.50 -1.52 -3.02
CA LEU A 23 -5.44 -1.71 -4.00
C LEU A 23 -4.39 -2.73 -3.51
N PRO A 24 -3.77 -3.49 -4.44
CA PRO A 24 -2.65 -4.34 -4.11
C PRO A 24 -1.43 -3.51 -3.69
N VAL A 25 -0.74 -3.99 -2.67
CA VAL A 25 0.49 -3.42 -2.13
C VAL A 25 1.58 -4.48 -2.24
N LEU A 26 2.67 -4.11 -2.91
CA LEU A 26 3.87 -4.93 -2.97
C LEU A 26 4.78 -4.59 -1.80
N LEU A 27 5.04 -5.58 -0.96
CA LEU A 27 5.95 -5.48 0.17
C LEU A 27 7.40 -5.71 -0.27
N PRO A 28 8.39 -5.18 0.45
CA PRO A 28 9.81 -5.34 0.11
C PRO A 28 10.28 -6.81 0.05
N GLY A 29 9.58 -7.73 0.72
CA GLY A 29 9.81 -9.17 0.63
C GLY A 29 9.30 -9.82 -0.66
N GLY A 30 8.67 -9.07 -1.55
CA GLY A 30 8.00 -9.58 -2.76
C GLY A 30 6.59 -10.10 -2.52
N GLU A 31 6.12 -10.07 -1.28
CA GLU A 31 4.76 -10.46 -0.90
C GLU A 31 3.73 -9.43 -1.40
N GLU A 32 2.56 -9.92 -1.79
CA GLU A 32 1.41 -9.08 -2.14
C GLU A 32 0.43 -9.06 -0.95
N GLY A 33 0.03 -7.85 -0.55
CA GLY A 33 -1.06 -7.62 0.39
C GLY A 33 -2.13 -6.71 -0.21
N ARG A 34 -3.31 -6.65 0.41
CA ARG A 34 -4.35 -5.67 0.07
C ARG A 34 -4.37 -4.56 1.11
N LEU A 35 -4.33 -3.29 0.70
CA LEU A 35 -4.44 -2.17 1.64
C LEU A 35 -5.84 -2.13 2.27
N LEU A 36 -5.94 -2.28 3.60
CA LEU A 36 -7.22 -2.25 4.32
C LEU A 36 -7.44 -0.94 5.07
N ARG A 37 -6.37 -0.38 5.63
CA ARG A 37 -6.39 0.85 6.42
C ARG A 37 -5.02 1.50 6.35
N PHE A 38 -5.01 2.82 6.42
CA PHE A 38 -3.83 3.63 6.67
C PHE A 38 -4.19 4.70 7.70
N GLU A 39 -3.22 5.08 8.52
CA GLU A 39 -3.35 6.16 9.49
C GLU A 39 -2.13 7.07 9.38
N HIS A 40 -2.41 8.36 9.18
CA HIS A 40 -1.43 9.43 9.28
C HIS A 40 -1.46 9.94 10.71
N GLN A 41 -0.35 9.80 11.43
CA GLN A 41 -0.19 10.52 12.71
C GLN A 41 0.24 11.95 12.41
N ASP A 42 -0.16 12.90 13.25
CA ASP A 42 0.27 14.32 13.18
C ASP A 42 1.81 14.48 13.19
N ASP A 43 2.54 13.44 13.61
CA ASP A 43 3.98 13.37 13.53
C ASP A 43 4.43 12.69 12.21
N PRO A 44 5.14 13.41 11.32
CA PRO A 44 5.44 12.96 9.96
C PRO A 44 6.36 11.73 9.88
N VAL A 45 6.91 11.26 11.00
CA VAL A 45 7.87 10.15 11.04
C VAL A 45 7.18 8.79 11.21
N ARG A 46 5.95 8.74 11.71
CA ARG A 46 5.28 7.46 12.02
C ARG A 46 3.99 7.29 11.23
N TRP A 47 4.00 6.29 10.35
CA TRP A 47 2.81 5.85 9.62
C TRP A 47 2.42 4.45 10.07
N THR A 48 1.13 4.15 9.99
CA THR A 48 0.60 2.82 10.33
C THR A 48 -0.37 2.39 9.24
N TYR A 49 -0.33 1.11 8.90
CA TYR A 49 -1.14 0.54 7.83
C TYR A 49 -1.48 -0.90 8.17
N SER A 50 -2.62 -1.36 7.67
CA SER A 50 -3.06 -2.75 7.81
C SER A 50 -3.23 -3.36 6.43
N LEU A 51 -2.63 -4.54 6.25
CA LEU A 51 -2.71 -5.30 5.01
C LEU A 51 -3.47 -6.60 5.23
N GLY A 52 -4.35 -6.92 4.30
CA GLY A 52 -4.99 -8.22 4.19
C GLY A 52 -4.15 -9.15 3.33
N PHE A 53 -3.73 -10.28 3.88
CA PHE A 53 -3.03 -11.33 3.15
C PHE A 53 -4.01 -12.45 2.83
N ARG A 54 -4.07 -12.86 1.57
CA ARG A 54 -4.72 -14.12 1.20
C ARG A 54 -3.62 -15.16 1.12
N GLY A 55 -3.58 -16.08 2.09
CA GLY A 55 -2.61 -17.17 2.05
C GLY A 55 -2.71 -17.92 0.72
N MET A 56 -1.58 -18.10 0.06
CA MET A 56 -1.47 -19.11 -0.99
C MET A 56 -1.54 -20.46 -0.28
N ARG A 57 -2.71 -21.11 -0.32
CA ARG A 57 -2.76 -22.54 -0.03
C ARG A 57 -2.09 -23.22 -1.23
N GLU A 58 -0.84 -23.61 -1.04
CA GLU A 58 -0.20 -24.66 -1.81
C GLU A 58 -0.70 -26.03 -1.33
#